data_AF-A0A2N6N6R8-F1
#
_entry.id   AF-A0A2N6N6R8-F1
#
_cell.length_a   1.000
_cell.length_b   1.000
_cell.length_c   1.000
_cell.angle_alpha   90.00
_cell.angle_beta   90.00
_cell.angle_gamma   90.00
#
_symmetry.space_group_name_H-M   'P 1'
#
loop_
_entity.id
_entity.type
_entity.pdbx_description
1 polymer ?
#
loop_
_entity_poly.entity_id
_entity_poly.type
_entity_poly.pdbx_seq_one_letter_code
_entity_poly.pdbx_strand_id
1 'polypeptide(L)' 'MQSIILSIHILNAVCLITLVLFQHGKGDNVGAAFGSGASNTIFGSTGVTPFLMRVTIILATGFFATSIGLSYL' A
#
# COMPACT_ATOMS: atom_id res chain seq x y z
N MET A 1 -14.07 -21.94 12.90
CA MET A 1 -13.80 -20.49 12.95
C MET A 1 -12.61 -20.09 12.07
N GLN A 2 -11.51 -20.85 12.09
CA GLN A 2 -10.32 -20.59 11.29
C GLN A 2 -10.58 -20.49 9.77
N SER A 3 -11.41 -21.38 9.20
CA SER A 3 -11.71 -21.37 7.75
C SER A 3 -12.42 -20.09 7.26
N ILE A 4 -13.23 -19.46 8.12
CA ILE A 4 -13.93 -18.20 7.81
C ILE A 4 -12.91 -17.05 7.78
N ILE A 5 -12.03 -16.97 8.78
CA ILE A 5 -11.00 -15.93 8.86
C ILE A 5 -10.00 -16.08 7.71
N LEU A 6 -9.63 -17.32 7.37
CA LEU A 6 -8.75 -17.63 6.23
C LEU A 6 -9.38 -17.22 4.90
N SER A 7 -10.69 -17.48 4.70
CA SER A 7 -11.41 -17.05 3.51
C SER A 7 -11.44 -15.53 3.35
N ILE A 8 -11.69 -14.80 4.45
CA ILE A 8 -11.67 -13.32 4.46
C ILE A 8 -10.26 -12.80 4.18
N HIS A 9 -9.23 -13.44 4.74
CA HIS A 9 -7.84 -13.05 4.54
C HIS A 9 -7.41 -13.19 3.07
N ILE A 10 -7.76 -14.31 2.42
CA ILE A 10 -7.49 -14.53 0.99
C ILE A 10 -8.19 -13.48 0.13
N LEU A 11 -9.46 -13.17 0.41
CA LEU A 11 -10.20 -12.16 -0.33
C LEU A 11 -9.56 -10.77 -0.21
N ASN A 12 -9.11 -10.41 1.01
CA ASN A 12 -8.41 -9.15 1.27
C ASN A 12 -7.06 -9.10 0.50
N ALA A 13 -6.31 -10.21 0.49
CA ALA A 13 -5.06 -10.33 -0.27
C ALA A 13 -5.25 -10.04 -1.77
N VAL A 14 -6.26 -10.67 -2.39
CA VAL A 14 -6.55 -10.50 -3.82
C VAL A 14 -6.97 -9.05 -4.13
N CYS A 15 -7.78 -8.45 -3.26
CA CYS A 15 -8.20 -7.06 -3.40
C CYS A 15 -7.01 -6.10 -3.33
N LEU A 16 -6.09 -6.34 -2.37
CA LEU A 16 -4.85 -5.58 -2.25
C LEU A 16 -3.94 -5.72 -3.46
N ILE A 17 -3.71 -6.93 -3.95
CA ILE A 17 -2.88 -7.16 -5.14
C ILE A 17 -3.45 -6.38 -6.33
N THR A 18 -4.76 -6.46 -6.55
CA THR A 18 -5.44 -5.74 -7.64
C THR A 18 -5.28 -4.22 -7.51
N LEU A 19 -5.47 -3.68 -6.31
CA LEU A 19 -5.32 -2.24 -6.06
C LEU A 19 -3.87 -1.77 -6.20
N VAL A 20 -2.90 -2.55 -5.72
CA VAL A 20 -1.47 -2.22 -5.80
C VAL A 20 -0.98 -2.24 -7.25
N LEU A 21 -1.39 -3.23 -8.05
CA LEU A 21 -1.07 -3.27 -9.47
C LEU A 21 -1.69 -2.09 -10.22
N PHE A 22 -2.92 -1.72 -9.88
CA PHE A 22 -3.56 -0.52 -10.43
C PHE A 22 -2.84 0.78 -10.05
N GLN A 23 -2.11 0.79 -8.92
CA GLN A 23 -1.38 1.96 -8.42
C GLN A 23 0.04 2.09 -8.97
N HIS A 24 0.69 0.99 -9.37
CA HIS A 24 2.04 1.01 -9.95
C HIS A 24 2.11 1.83 -11.26
N GLY A 25 1.04 1.88 -12.05
CA GLY A 25 0.98 2.70 -13.27
C GLY A 25 0.88 4.22 -13.04
N LYS A 26 0.70 4.68 -11.79
CA LYS A 26 0.43 6.09 -11.46
C LYS A 26 1.46 6.71 -10.49
N GLY A 27 2.46 5.94 -10.02
CA GLY A 27 3.34 6.32 -8.92
C GLY A 27 4.84 6.09 -9.14
N ASP A 28 5.27 5.74 -10.36
CA ASP A 28 6.68 5.42 -10.68
C ASP A 28 7.64 6.64 -10.64
N ASN A 29 7.15 7.81 -10.24
CA ASN A 29 7.87 9.08 -10.33
C ASN A 29 8.54 9.51 -9.02
N VAL A 30 8.29 8.80 -7.90
CA VAL A 30 8.81 9.22 -6.58
C VAL A 30 10.33 8.97 -6.47
N GLY A 31 10.89 8.04 -7.25
CA GLY A 31 12.34 7.76 -7.31
C GLY A 31 13.10 8.52 -8.41
N ALA A 32 12.42 9.00 -9.46
CA ALA A 32 13.05 9.69 -10.58
C ALA A 32 13.51 11.14 -10.25
N ALA A 33 12.99 11.72 -9.16
CA ALA A 33 13.33 13.07 -8.72
C ALA A 33 14.64 13.17 -7.92
N PHE A 34 15.24 12.04 -7.49
CA PHE A 34 16.46 12.03 -6.67
C PHE A 34 17.78 12.06 -7.48
N GLY A 35 17.73 12.17 -8.81
CA GLY A 35 18.90 11.89 -9.67
C GLY A 35 19.32 12.96 -10.68
N SER A 36 18.65 14.10 -10.82
CA SER A 36 19.01 15.12 -11.82
C SER A 36 19.03 16.53 -11.24
N GLY A 37 20.20 16.94 -10.75
CA GLY A 37 20.70 18.31 -10.82
C GLY A 37 20.01 19.42 -9.99
N ALA A 38 20.81 20.08 -9.17
CA ALA A 38 20.59 21.41 -8.58
C ALA A 38 19.65 21.50 -7.36
N SER A 39 20.25 21.31 -6.18
CA SER A 39 20.12 22.18 -5.00
C SER A 39 18.87 23.06 -4.92
N ASN A 40 17.71 22.48 -4.61
CA ASN A 40 16.64 23.15 -3.88
C ASN A 40 15.73 22.09 -3.22
N THR A 41 15.82 22.02 -1.89
CA THR A 41 14.93 21.30 -0.96
C THR A 41 14.63 19.83 -1.27
N ILE A 42 15.44 18.91 -0.72
CA ILE A 42 15.15 17.46 -0.62
C ILE A 42 13.81 17.20 0.10
N PHE A 43 13.32 18.18 0.85
CA PHE A 43 11.96 18.24 1.35
C PHE A 43 11.10 19.11 0.42
N GLY A 44 10.88 18.63 -0.81
CA GLY A 44 9.79 19.13 -1.64
C GLY A 44 8.49 18.97 -0.85
N SER A 45 7.64 20.01 -0.86
CA SER A 45 6.39 20.06 -0.10
C SER A 45 5.72 18.69 -0.04
N THR A 46 5.38 18.21 1.16
CA THR A 46 4.60 16.99 1.38
C THR A 46 3.41 16.97 0.42
N GLY A 47 3.59 16.36 -0.75
CA GLY A 47 2.56 16.29 -1.77
C GLY A 47 1.41 15.51 -1.19
N VAL A 48 0.19 16.03 -1.35
CA VAL A 48 -1.03 15.35 -0.92
C VAL A 48 -0.96 13.90 -1.37
N THR A 49 -0.89 12.99 -0.41
CA THR A 49 -0.92 11.54 -0.69
C THR A 49 -2.19 11.25 -1.49
N PRO A 50 -2.10 10.66 -2.69
CA PRO A 50 -3.28 10.42 -3.51
C PRO A 50 -4.28 9.55 -2.75
N PHE A 51 -5.57 9.86 -2.89
CA PHE A 51 -6.66 9.19 -2.17
C PHE A 51 -6.57 7.65 -2.28
N LEU A 52 -6.27 7.14 -3.47
CA LEU A 52 -6.08 5.70 -3.73
C LEU A 52 -4.95 5.09 -2.88
N MET A 53 -3.85 5.82 -2.68
CA MET A 53 -2.72 5.34 -1.88
C MET A 53 -3.06 5.33 -0.39
N ARG A 54 -3.84 6.31 0.12
CA ARG A 54 -4.36 6.29 1.49
C ARG A 54 -5.26 5.07 1.74
N VAL A 55 -6.12 4.74 0.77
CA VAL A 55 -6.99 3.55 0.84
C VAL A 55 -6.16 2.26 0.87
N THR A 56 -5.14 2.14 0.01
CA THR A 56 -4.24 0.97 0.01
C THR A 56 -3.49 0.80 1.32
N ILE A 57 -3.00 1.89 1.93
CA ILE A 57 -2.31 1.82 3.23
C ILE A 57 -3.24 1.23 4.30
N ILE A 58 -4.51 1.66 4.33
CA ILE A 58 -5.49 1.15 5.30
C ILE A 58 -5.77 -0.34 5.05
N LEU A 59 -6.01 -0.74 3.80
CA LEU A 59 -6.24 -2.15 3.47
C LEU A 59 -5.00 -3.02 3.79
N ALA A 60 -3.80 -2.54 3.47
CA ALA A 60 -2.55 -3.26 3.71
C ALA A 60 -2.31 -3.46 5.21
N THR A 61 -2.59 -2.43 6.02
CA THR A 61 -2.53 -2.52 7.48
C THR A 61 -3.53 -3.55 8.01
N GLY A 62 -4.76 -3.55 7.49
CA GLY A 62 -5.79 -4.54 7.86
C GLY A 62 -5.42 -5.97 7.47
N PHE A 63 -4.79 -6.17 6.31
CA PHE A 63 -4.28 -7.47 5.87
C PHE A 63 -3.18 -7.99 6.81
N PHE A 64 -2.23 -7.13 7.18
CA PHE A 64 -1.18 -7.48 8.15
C PHE A 64 -1.76 -7.84 9.52
N ALA A 65 -2.71 -7.06 10.03
CA ALA A 65 -3.38 -7.35 11.29
C ALA A 65 -4.11 -8.71 11.25
N THR A 66 -4.79 -9.00 10.13
CA THR A 66 -5.46 -10.29 9.91
C THR A 66 -4.44 -11.43 9.83
N SER A 67 -3.29 -11.22 9.17
CA SER A 67 -2.21 -12.21 9.09
C SER A 67 -1.62 -12.55 10.46
N ILE A 68 -1.36 -11.53 11.29
CA ILE A 68 -0.84 -11.71 12.65
C ILE A 68 -1.90 -12.40 13.52
N GLY A 69 -3.16 -11.98 13.42
CA GLY A 69 -4.27 -12.61 14.14
C GLY A 69 -4.46 -14.08 13.77
N LEU A 70 -4.34 -14.43 12.49
CA LEU A 70 -4.41 -15.82 12.03
C LEU A 70 -3.17 -16.65 12.43
N SER A 71 -2.01 -16.00 12.61
CA SER A 71 -0.78 -16.67 13.04
C SER A 71 -0.76 -17.01 14.53
N TYR A 72 -1.49 -16.25 15.36
CA TYR A 72 -1.57 -16.47 16.81
C TYR A 72 -2.73 -17.39 17.22
N LEU A 73 -3.61 -17.75 16.29
CA LEU A 73 -4.80 -18.57 16.49
C LEU A 73 -4.55 -20.00 15.98
#